data_AF-A0A6B3NFV5-F1
#
_entry.id   AF-A0A6B3NFV5-F1
#
_cell.length_a   1.000
_cell.length_b   1.000
_cell.length_c   1.000
_cell.angle_alpha   90.00
_cell.angle_beta   90.00
_cell.angle_gamma   90.00
#
_symmetry.space_group_name_H-M   'P 1'
#
loop_
_entity.id
_entity.type
_entity.pdbx_description
1 polymer ?
#
loop_
_entity_poly.entity_id
_entity_poly.type
_entity_poly.pdbx_seq_one_letter_code
_entity_poly.pdbx_strand_id
1 'polypeptide(L)'
;SATISVLRTIYAERLRTLVLANTPERLGEWRRGLQDCLGISRGDFGPERGVVLFEEASALVQKADRLVAQKQIPLIIVDETEDQINLSMLQFPLWLAFAGDPQQMSSYQY
;
A
#
# COMPACT_ATOMS: atom_id res chain seq x y z
N SER A 1 10.60 4.25 1.69
CA SER A 1 11.08 4.31 0.30
C SER A 1 12.09 3.22 -0.05
N ALA A 2 13.13 2.99 0.78
CA ALA A 2 14.18 1.99 0.51
C ALA A 2 13.64 0.59 0.18
N THR A 3 12.67 0.07 0.94
CA THR A 3 12.04 -1.23 0.67
C THR A 3 11.44 -1.34 -0.72
N ILE A 4 10.65 -0.33 -1.14
CA ILE A 4 10.06 -0.30 -2.48
C ILE A 4 11.16 -0.28 -3.55
N SER A 5 12.19 0.55 -3.36
CA SER A 5 13.31 0.65 -4.29
C SER A 5 14.08 -0.67 -4.44
N VAL A 6 14.41 -1.32 -3.32
CA VAL A 6 15.14 -2.60 -3.32
C VAL A 6 14.31 -3.71 -3.95
N LEU A 7 13.03 -3.83 -3.58
CA LEU A 7 12.13 -4.82 -4.16
C LEU A 7 11.90 -4.56 -5.66
N ARG A 8 11.90 -3.30 -6.10
CA ARG A 8 11.80 -2.95 -7.52
C ARG A 8 13.05 -3.38 -8.28
N THR A 9 14.23 -3.29 -7.69
CA THR A 9 15.46 -3.84 -8.30
C THR A 9 15.40 -5.37 -8.44
N ILE A 10 14.83 -6.07 -7.47
CA ILE A 10 14.74 -7.54 -7.46
C ILE A 10 13.67 -8.05 -8.42
N TYR A 11 12.48 -7.45 -8.39
CA TYR A 11 11.30 -7.92 -9.13
C TYR A 11 11.00 -7.13 -10.40
N ALA A 12 11.79 -6.09 -10.69
CA ALA A 12 11.66 -5.22 -11.85
C ALA A 12 10.21 -4.74 -12.06
N GLU A 13 9.77 -4.72 -13.31
CA GLU A 13 8.45 -4.27 -13.72
C GLU A 13 7.29 -5.15 -13.24
N ARG A 14 7.56 -6.26 -12.55
CA ARG A 14 6.50 -7.11 -11.96
C ARG A 14 6.03 -6.60 -10.61
N LEU A 15 6.82 -5.79 -9.91
CA LEU A 15 6.41 -5.23 -8.62
C LEU A 15 5.31 -4.17 -8.82
N ARG A 16 4.24 -4.26 -8.03
CA ARG A 16 3.18 -3.27 -7.98
C ARG A 16 2.92 -2.90 -6.53
N THR A 17 3.12 -1.64 -6.19
CA THR A 17 2.92 -1.16 -4.82
C THR A 17 1.47 -0.75 -4.63
N LEU A 18 0.80 -1.36 -3.65
CA LEU A 18 -0.56 -1.04 -3.25
C LEU A 18 -0.50 -0.47 -1.83
N VAL A 19 -1.00 0.75 -1.63
CA VAL A 19 -1.03 1.41 -0.33
C VAL A 19 -2.46 1.49 0.16
N LEU A 20 -2.71 1.02 1.38
CA LEU A 20 -3.97 1.16 2.10
C LEU A 20 -3.81 2.24 3.17
N ALA A 21 -4.65 3.27 3.14
CA ALA A 21 -4.74 4.28 4.18
C ALA A 21 -6.19 4.76 4.35
N ASN A 22 -6.60 5.11 5.58
CA ASN A 22 -7.99 5.37 5.95
C ASN A 22 -8.56 6.75 5.59
N THR A 23 -7.75 7.71 5.14
CA THR A 23 -8.21 9.09 4.92
C THR A 23 -7.60 9.70 3.65
N PRO A 24 -8.35 10.57 2.93
CA PRO A 24 -7.84 11.30 1.78
C PRO A 24 -6.56 12.10 2.06
N GLU A 25 -6.45 12.67 3.26
CA GLU A 25 -5.28 13.41 3.73
C GLU A 25 -4.06 12.51 3.75
N ARG A 26 -4.16 11.31 4.35
CA ARG A 26 -3.09 10.31 4.39
C ARG A 26 -2.72 9.81 3.00
N LEU A 27 -3.68 9.54 2.12
CA LEU A 27 -3.38 9.19 0.72
C LEU A 27 -2.60 10.31 0.01
N GLY A 28 -2.93 11.57 0.32
CA GLY A 28 -2.21 12.74 -0.19
C GLY A 28 -0.78 12.84 0.34
N GLU A 29 -0.55 12.48 1.61
CA GLU A 29 0.79 12.37 2.21
C GLU A 29 1.60 11.24 1.56
N TRP A 30 1.03 10.04 1.44
CA TRP A 30 1.66 8.90 0.77
C TRP A 30 2.04 9.21 -0.66
N ARG A 31 1.15 9.86 -1.41
CA ARG A 31 1.46 10.27 -2.78
C ARG A 31 2.68 11.19 -2.82
N ARG A 32 2.65 12.28 -2.05
CA ARG A 32 3.75 13.26 -2.01
C ARG A 32 5.07 12.61 -1.56
N GLY A 33 5.05 11.87 -0.45
CA GLY A 33 6.24 11.19 0.07
C GLY A 33 6.84 10.18 -0.91
N LEU A 34 6.00 9.40 -1.61
CA LEU A 34 6.48 8.47 -2.64
C LEU A 34 7.03 9.19 -3.87
N GLN A 35 6.41 10.29 -4.32
CA GLN A 35 6.95 11.12 -5.40
C GLN A 35 8.34 11.64 -5.03
N ASP A 36 8.48 12.24 -3.85
CA ASP A 36 9.72 12.85 -3.39
C ASP A 36 10.83 11.81 -3.21
N CYS A 37 10.51 10.66 -2.61
CA CYS A 37 11.52 9.66 -2.29
C CYS A 37 11.90 8.74 -3.46
N LEU A 38 10.97 8.48 -4.39
CA LEU A 38 11.21 7.58 -5.52
C LEU A 38 11.49 8.33 -6.83
N GLY A 39 11.34 9.66 -6.86
CA GLY A 39 11.47 10.46 -8.07
C GLY A 39 10.38 10.18 -9.10
N ILE A 40 9.22 9.68 -8.67
CA ILE A 40 8.09 9.36 -9.54
C ILE A 40 7.14 10.55 -9.69
N SER A 41 6.40 10.56 -10.79
CA SER A 41 5.44 11.62 -11.11
C SER A 41 4.01 11.24 -10.71
N ARG A 42 3.09 12.20 -10.82
CA ARG A 42 1.65 11.93 -10.65
C ARG A 42 1.13 10.89 -11.65
N GLY A 43 1.76 10.76 -12.83
CA GLY A 43 1.37 9.80 -13.87
C GLY A 43 1.71 8.35 -13.55
N ASP A 44 2.54 8.12 -12.53
CA ASP A 44 2.94 6.79 -12.05
C ASP A 44 1.95 6.19 -11.05
N PHE A 45 0.92 6.96 -10.68
CA PHE A 45 -0.18 6.52 -9.83
C PHE A 45 -1.40 6.14 -10.69
N GLY A 46 -2.03 5.02 -10.36
CA GLY A 46 -3.31 4.62 -10.96
C GLY A 46 -3.38 3.13 -11.27
N PRO A 47 -4.56 2.63 -11.70
CA PRO A 47 -4.84 1.19 -11.76
C PRO A 47 -3.84 0.39 -12.58
N GLU A 48 -3.39 0.93 -13.70
CA GLU A 48 -2.44 0.25 -14.61
C GLU A 48 -1.00 0.78 -14.47
N ARG A 49 -0.72 1.51 -13.39
CA ARG A 49 0.56 2.15 -13.12
C ARG A 49 1.30 1.46 -11.97
N GLY A 50 2.51 1.93 -11.66
CA GLY A 50 3.42 1.29 -10.72
C GLY A 50 2.94 1.32 -9.26
N VAL A 51 2.19 2.35 -8.88
CA VAL A 51 1.67 2.57 -7.52
C VAL A 51 0.17 2.81 -7.54
N VAL A 52 -0.58 2.21 -6.61
CA VAL A 52 -2.01 2.41 -6.43
C VAL A 52 -2.32 2.68 -4.97
N LEU A 53 -3.21 3.64 -4.70
CA LEU A 53 -3.64 4.03 -3.36
C LEU A 53 -5.10 3.61 -3.17
N PHE A 54 -5.43 3.08 -1.99
CA PHE A 54 -6.76 2.57 -1.63
C PHE A 54 -7.18 3.09 -0.27
N GLU A 55 -8.48 3.39 -0.15
CA GLU A 55 -9.16 3.66 1.13
C GLU A 55 -9.73 2.38 1.74
N GLU A 56 -10.01 1.38 0.89
CA GLU A 56 -10.76 0.18 1.25
C GLU A 56 -9.95 -1.08 0.97
N ALA A 57 -9.81 -1.93 2.00
CA ALA A 57 -9.10 -3.20 1.90
C ALA A 57 -9.69 -4.13 0.83
N SER A 58 -11.02 -4.16 0.69
CA SER A 58 -11.72 -5.02 -0.28
C SER A 58 -11.35 -4.68 -1.73
N ALA A 59 -11.21 -3.39 -2.06
CA ALA A 59 -10.79 -2.93 -3.38
C ALA A 59 -9.31 -3.26 -3.65
N LEU A 60 -8.47 -3.15 -2.62
CA LEU A 60 -7.07 -3.54 -2.68
C LEU A 60 -6.92 -5.03 -2.98
N VAL A 61 -7.64 -5.90 -2.25
CA VAL A 61 -7.62 -7.37 -2.47
C VAL A 61 -8.00 -7.70 -3.91
N GLN A 62 -9.10 -7.13 -4.42
CA GLN A 62 -9.54 -7.36 -5.80
C GLN A 62 -8.50 -6.91 -6.84
N LYS A 63 -7.72 -5.86 -6.56
CA LYS A 63 -6.61 -5.49 -7.44
C LYS A 63 -5.46 -6.47 -7.30
N ALA A 64 -5.06 -6.82 -6.08
CA ALA A 64 -3.98 -7.76 -5.81
C ALA A 64 -4.23 -9.13 -6.47
N ASP A 65 -5.45 -9.67 -6.41
CA ASP A 65 -5.82 -10.91 -7.11
C ASP A 65 -5.62 -10.82 -8.62
N ARG A 66 -6.06 -9.71 -9.24
CA ARG A 66 -5.84 -9.46 -10.67
C ARG A 66 -4.36 -9.39 -11.03
N LEU A 67 -3.56 -8.76 -10.17
CA LEU A 67 -2.11 -8.67 -10.35
C LEU A 67 -1.45 -10.05 -10.29
N VAL A 68 -1.83 -10.87 -9.30
CA VAL A 68 -1.33 -12.25 -9.17
C VAL A 68 -1.72 -13.09 -10.39
N ALA A 69 -2.96 -12.98 -10.86
CA ALA A 69 -3.42 -13.65 -12.09
C ALA A 69 -2.61 -13.22 -13.34
N GLN A 70 -2.13 -11.97 -13.37
CA GLN A 70 -1.24 -11.44 -14.41
C GLN A 70 0.25 -11.74 -14.16
N LYS A 71 0.57 -12.60 -13.20
CA LYS A 71 1.95 -12.95 -12.78
C LYS A 71 2.76 -11.76 -12.25
N GLN A 72 2.08 -10.70 -11.82
CA GLN A 72 2.67 -9.56 -11.13
C GLN A 72 2.74 -9.83 -9.62
N ILE A 73 3.55 -9.04 -8.91
CA ILE A 73 3.87 -9.23 -7.50
C ILE A 73 3.36 -8.00 -6.73
N PRO A 74 2.23 -8.11 -6.01
CA PRO A 74 1.73 -7.03 -5.18
C PRO A 74 2.60 -6.88 -3.94
N LEU A 75 3.09 -5.66 -3.68
CA LEU A 75 3.64 -5.22 -2.40
C LEU A 75 2.56 -4.39 -1.71
N ILE A 76 2.04 -4.91 -0.61
CA ILE A 76 0.97 -4.26 0.15
C ILE A 76 1.59 -3.47 1.30
N ILE A 77 1.28 -2.18 1.34
CA ILE A 77 1.64 -1.28 2.42
C ILE A 77 0.35 -0.89 3.14
N VAL A 78 0.31 -1.09 4.45
CA VAL A 78 -0.85 -0.75 5.30
C VAL A 78 -0.43 0.32 6.27
N ASP A 79 -1.12 1.45 6.26
CA ASP A 79 -0.81 2.61 7.10
C ASP A 79 -1.87 2.80 8.18
N GLU A 80 -1.53 2.56 9.45
CA GLU A 80 -2.35 2.88 10.64
C GLU A 80 -3.81 2.39 10.54
N THR A 81 -4.06 1.30 9.80
CA THR A 81 -5.38 0.72 9.56
C THR A 81 -5.40 -0.77 9.83
N GLU A 82 -4.99 -1.17 11.02
CA GLU A 82 -5.01 -2.59 11.42
C GLU A 82 -6.42 -3.17 11.42
N ASP A 83 -7.42 -2.38 11.83
CA ASP A 83 -8.84 -2.77 11.86
C ASP A 83 -9.41 -3.05 10.46
N GLN A 84 -8.76 -2.56 9.41
CA GLN A 84 -9.16 -2.79 8.02
C GLN A 84 -8.51 -4.03 7.41
N ILE A 85 -7.58 -4.69 8.11
CA ILE A 85 -6.93 -5.90 7.60
C ILE A 85 -7.93 -7.05 7.65
N ASN A 86 -8.32 -7.52 6.47
CA ASN A 86 -9.17 -8.69 6.28
C ASN A 86 -8.30 -9.94 6.00
N LEU A 87 -8.75 -11.13 6.46
CA LEU A 87 -8.10 -12.43 6.26
C LEU A 87 -7.68 -12.74 4.81
N SER A 88 -8.49 -12.38 3.82
CA SER A 88 -8.20 -12.51 2.40
C SER A 88 -6.99 -11.69 1.96
N MET A 89 -6.63 -10.63 2.68
CA MET A 89 -5.40 -9.93 2.36
C MET A 89 -4.16 -10.79 2.73
N LEU A 90 -4.23 -11.58 3.82
CA LEU A 90 -3.10 -12.40 4.30
C LEU A 90 -2.63 -13.49 3.31
N GLN A 91 -3.37 -13.71 2.21
CA GLN A 91 -2.95 -14.62 1.14
C GLN A 91 -1.76 -14.08 0.32
N PHE A 92 -1.50 -12.77 0.35
CA PHE A 92 -0.42 -12.16 -0.43
C PHE A 92 0.91 -12.17 0.33
N PRO A 93 2.07 -12.42 -0.32
CA PRO A 93 3.31 -12.70 0.38
C PRO A 93 4.12 -11.47 0.83
N LEU A 94 3.91 -10.29 0.24
CA LEU A 94 4.72 -9.11 0.52
C LEU A 94 3.92 -8.00 1.21
N TRP A 95 4.24 -7.80 2.49
CA TRP A 95 3.51 -6.91 3.39
C TRP A 95 4.45 -6.01 4.16
N LEU A 96 4.04 -4.76 4.32
CA LEU A 96 4.63 -3.82 5.26
C LEU A 96 3.49 -3.04 5.93
N ALA A 97 3.17 -3.39 7.16
CA ALA A 97 2.16 -2.71 7.95
C ALA A 97 2.82 -1.80 8.99
N PHE A 98 2.32 -0.59 9.11
CA PHE A 98 2.67 0.35 10.18
C PHE A 98 1.58 0.29 11.24
N ALA A 99 1.97 -0.12 12.44
CA ALA A 99 1.08 -0.12 13.58
C ALA A 99 0.74 1.32 14.00
N GLY A 100 -0.50 1.54 14.42
CA GLY A 100 -0.91 2.81 15.03
C GLY A 100 -0.18 3.07 16.34
N ASP A 101 -0.12 4.33 16.77
CA ASP A 101 0.46 4.68 18.07
C ASP A 101 -0.40 4.07 19.21
N PRO A 102 0.15 3.17 20.04
CA PRO A 102 -0.58 2.59 21.16
C PRO A 102 -1.14 3.63 22.13
N GLN A 103 -0.54 4.82 22.21
CA GLN A 103 -0.96 5.89 23.12
C GLN A 103 -2.18 6.67 22.59
N GLN A 104 -2.41 6.71 21.28
CA GLN A 104 -3.60 7.33 20.70
C GLN A 104 -4.85 6.44 20.85
N MET A 105 -4.69 5.12 20.96
CA MET A 105 -5.80 4.20 21.26
C MET A 105 -6.39 4.42 22.66
N SER A 106 -5.62 4.97 23.60
CA SER A 106 -6.06 5.19 24.99
C SER A 106 -7.04 6.36 25.15
N SER A 107 -6.97 7.35 24.26
CA SER A 107 -7.80 8.58 24.33
C SER A 107 -9.23 8.42 23.82
N TYR A 108 -9.55 7.32 23.12
CA TYR A 108 -10.92 7.03 22.64
C TYR A 108 -11.73 6.15 23.60
N GLN A 109 -11.18 5.80 24.77
CA GLN A 109 -11.85 4.96 25.78
C GLN A 109 -12.38 5.73 27.00
N TYR A 110 -12.48 7.06 26.95
CA TYR A 110 -13.06 7.88 28.02
C TYR A 110 -14.15 8.83 27.52
#